data_AF-A0AA97L587-F1
#
_entry.id   AF-A0AA97L587-F1
#
_cell.length_a   1.000
_cell.length_b   1.000
_cell.length_c   1.000
_cell.angle_alpha   90.00
_cell.angle_beta   90.00
_cell.angle_gamma   90.00
#
_symmetry.space_group_name_H-M   'P 1'
#
loop_
_entity.id
_entity.type
_entity.pdbx_description
1 polymer ?
#
loop_
_entity_poly.entity_id
_entity_poly.type
_entity_poly.pdbx_seq_one_letter_code
_entity_poly.pdbx_strand_id
1 'polypeptide(L)'
;MTVLQRDKEEATRQLVEATSCQRIGCCPNGWTLFRWKCLWVSNEWKAWEDSKRDCERQSSQLLILKPWDAGTLGDAAGITSLLQSNEFWIGLKGTYNWFWYWVDGSLYAGTQKPEGDGECLKISQRTTKRERCSMHLRYVCEKAASSWPID
;
A
#
# COMPACT_ATOMS: atom_id res chain seq x y z
N MET A 1 -30.96 -19.74 7.01
CA MET A 1 -29.80 -19.23 7.76
C MET A 1 -30.12 -19.35 9.24
N THR A 2 -29.31 -20.07 10.02
CA THR A 2 -29.60 -20.37 11.44
C THR A 2 -29.21 -19.20 12.36
N VAL A 3 -29.78 -19.16 13.57
CA VAL A 3 -29.41 -18.15 14.59
C VAL A 3 -27.90 -18.15 14.84
N LEU A 4 -27.30 -19.33 14.96
CA LEU A 4 -25.84 -19.50 15.10
C LEU A 4 -25.02 -18.92 13.94
N GLN A 5 -25.54 -18.98 12.71
CA GLN A 5 -24.89 -18.37 11.55
C GLN A 5 -24.94 -16.84 11.62
N ARG A 6 -26.09 -16.29 12.02
CA ARG A 6 -26.28 -14.84 12.17
C ARG A 6 -25.40 -14.28 13.29
N ASP A 7 -25.38 -14.94 14.43
CA ASP A 7 -24.56 -14.55 15.58
C ASP A 7 -23.06 -14.62 15.24
N LYS A 8 -22.65 -15.63 14.46
CA LYS A 8 -21.26 -15.75 13.98
C LYS A 8 -20.88 -14.62 13.02
N GLU A 9 -21.76 -14.27 12.07
CA GLU A 9 -21.54 -13.16 11.14
C GLU A 9 -21.44 -11.81 11.87
N GLU A 10 -22.29 -11.58 12.87
CA GLU A 10 -22.30 -10.37 13.67
C GLU A 10 -21.05 -10.25 14.57
N ALA A 11 -20.66 -11.32 15.25
CA ALA A 11 -19.40 -11.37 15.99
C ALA A 11 -18.18 -11.17 15.09
N THR A 12 -18.22 -11.68 13.86
CA THR A 12 -17.15 -11.48 12.88
C THR A 12 -17.04 -10.01 12.44
N ARG A 13 -18.17 -9.34 12.19
CA ARG A 13 -18.19 -7.90 11.87
C ARG A 13 -17.62 -7.06 13.01
N GLN A 14 -18.09 -7.30 14.24
CA GLN A 14 -17.59 -6.58 15.41
C GLN A 14 -16.09 -6.81 15.64
N LEU A 15 -15.59 -8.03 15.41
CA LEU A 15 -14.17 -8.31 15.49
C LEU A 15 -13.37 -7.55 14.44
N VAL A 16 -13.86 -7.50 13.18
CA VAL A 16 -13.21 -6.77 12.08
C VAL A 16 -13.18 -5.26 12.34
N GLU A 17 -14.26 -4.69 12.84
CA GLU A 17 -14.30 -3.27 13.25
C GLU A 17 -13.32 -3.00 14.39
N ALA A 18 -13.26 -3.89 15.38
CA ALA A 18 -12.33 -3.75 16.50
C ALA A 18 -10.86 -3.92 16.08
N THR A 19 -10.53 -4.77 15.09
CA THR A 19 -9.15 -4.87 14.55
C THR A 19 -8.80 -3.75 13.56
N SER A 20 -9.80 -3.09 12.96
CA SER A 20 -9.60 -1.90 12.11
C SER A 20 -8.96 -0.75 12.88
N CYS A 21 -9.18 -0.71 14.20
CA CYS A 21 -8.66 0.28 15.13
C CYS A 21 -7.65 -0.33 16.10
N GLN A 22 -6.45 0.22 16.15
CA GLN A 22 -5.47 -0.07 17.19
C GLN A 22 -5.13 1.22 17.95
N ARG A 23 -4.34 1.11 19.01
CA ARG A 23 -3.89 2.29 19.79
C ARG A 23 -3.24 3.40 18.94
N ILE A 24 -2.71 3.05 17.77
CA ILE A 24 -1.98 3.94 16.88
C ILE A 24 -2.85 4.54 15.75
N GLY A 25 -4.11 4.12 15.63
CA GLY A 25 -5.07 4.65 14.65
C GLY A 25 -6.06 3.62 14.12
N CYS A 26 -6.99 4.11 13.32
CA CYS A 26 -8.05 3.34 12.66
C CYS A 26 -7.91 3.39 11.15
N CYS A 27 -8.22 2.27 10.50
CA CYS A 27 -8.28 2.12 9.06
C CYS A 27 -9.68 1.71 8.59
N PRO A 28 -10.09 2.12 7.37
CA PRO A 28 -11.35 1.65 6.82
C PRO A 28 -11.35 0.13 6.64
N ASN A 29 -12.55 -0.45 6.54
CA ASN A 29 -12.72 -1.87 6.29
C ASN A 29 -11.96 -2.32 5.02
N GLY A 30 -11.22 -3.42 5.14
CA GLY A 30 -10.39 -3.97 4.07
C GLY A 30 -9.02 -3.29 3.89
N TRP A 31 -8.67 -2.31 4.73
CA TRP A 31 -7.34 -1.71 4.77
C TRP A 31 -6.55 -2.26 5.96
N THR A 32 -5.25 -2.45 5.76
CA THR A 32 -4.32 -2.91 6.79
C THR A 32 -3.64 -1.72 7.45
N LEU A 33 -3.72 -1.63 8.78
CA LEU A 33 -2.96 -0.65 9.54
C LEU A 33 -1.48 -1.04 9.59
N PHE A 34 -0.61 -0.13 9.14
CA PHE A 34 0.83 -0.21 9.29
C PHE A 34 1.33 1.11 9.85
N ARG A 35 1.76 1.10 11.12
CA ARG A 35 2.15 2.32 11.84
C ARG A 35 0.98 3.32 11.83
N TRP A 36 1.19 4.51 11.31
CA TRP A 36 0.18 5.57 11.16
C TRP A 36 -0.43 5.62 9.74
N LYS A 37 -0.26 4.57 8.94
CA LYS A 37 -0.79 4.47 7.58
C LYS A 37 -1.77 3.32 7.45
N CYS A 38 -2.80 3.52 6.64
CA CYS A 38 -3.68 2.48 6.16
C CYS A 38 -3.24 2.08 4.77
N LEU A 39 -3.02 0.78 4.56
CA LEU A 39 -2.53 0.21 3.32
C LEU A 39 -3.62 -0.65 2.68
N TRP A 40 -3.84 -0.49 1.38
CA TRP A 40 -4.75 -1.34 0.61
C TRP A 40 -4.04 -1.91 -0.59
N VAL A 41 -4.17 -3.22 -0.77
CA VAL A 41 -3.53 -3.95 -1.87
C VAL A 41 -4.59 -4.22 -2.93
N SER A 42 -4.36 -3.72 -4.15
CA SER A 42 -5.29 -3.92 -5.26
C SER A 42 -5.44 -5.40 -5.59
N ASN A 43 -6.60 -5.80 -6.09
CA ASN A 43 -6.79 -7.11 -6.73
C ASN A 43 -6.66 -7.04 -8.26
N GLU A 44 -6.43 -5.84 -8.81
CA GLU A 44 -6.29 -5.60 -10.24
C GLU A 44 -4.83 -5.33 -10.62
N TRP A 45 -4.47 -5.67 -11.86
CA TRP A 45 -3.18 -5.39 -12.46
C TRP A 45 -3.31 -4.21 -13.41
N LYS A 46 -2.57 -3.14 -13.18
CA LYS A 46 -2.64 -1.92 -13.99
C LYS A 46 -1.25 -1.33 -14.23
N ALA A 47 -1.13 -0.49 -15.26
CA ALA A 47 0.03 0.36 -15.46
C ALA A 47 0.17 1.36 -14.29
N TRP A 48 1.39 1.82 -14.03
CA TRP A 48 1.69 2.65 -12.85
C TRP A 48 0.82 3.91 -12.76
N GLU A 49 0.59 4.60 -13.90
CA GLU A 49 -0.21 5.82 -13.94
C GLU A 49 -1.70 5.54 -13.67
N ASP A 50 -2.19 4.37 -14.10
CA ASP A 50 -3.57 3.96 -13.87
C ASP A 50 -3.78 3.55 -12.41
N SER A 51 -2.80 2.84 -11.84
CA SER A 51 -2.74 2.52 -10.40
C SER A 51 -2.74 3.79 -9.54
N LYS A 52 -1.97 4.81 -9.94
CA LYS A 52 -1.95 6.11 -9.25
C LYS A 52 -3.35 6.74 -9.22
N ARG A 53 -4.00 6.84 -10.39
CA ARG A 53 -5.36 7.39 -10.49
C ARG A 53 -6.38 6.58 -9.70
N ASP A 54 -6.20 5.28 -9.60
CA ASP A 54 -7.11 4.42 -8.85
C ASP A 54 -6.99 4.63 -7.34
N CYS A 55 -5.77 4.81 -6.80
CA CYS A 55 -5.60 5.23 -5.42
C CYS A 55 -6.22 6.61 -5.17
N GLU A 56 -6.04 7.57 -6.08
CA GLU A 56 -6.61 8.93 -5.95
C GLU A 56 -8.14 8.91 -5.89
N ARG A 57 -8.79 8.08 -6.70
CA ARG A 57 -10.25 7.87 -6.67
C ARG A 57 -10.75 7.38 -5.31
N GLN A 58 -9.92 6.67 -4.56
CA GLN A 58 -10.21 6.18 -3.22
C GLN A 58 -9.76 7.17 -2.11
N SER A 59 -9.51 8.44 -2.47
CA SER A 59 -8.97 9.47 -1.56
C SER A 59 -7.69 9.00 -0.85
N SER A 60 -6.82 8.37 -1.62
CA SER A 60 -5.54 7.80 -1.18
C SER A 60 -4.46 8.08 -2.23
N GLN A 61 -3.26 7.55 -2.03
CA GLN A 61 -2.16 7.69 -2.98
C GLN A 61 -1.38 6.37 -3.08
N LEU A 62 -0.56 6.19 -4.13
CA LEU A 62 0.35 5.04 -4.14
C LEU A 62 1.31 5.10 -2.93
N LEU A 63 1.62 3.94 -2.37
CA LEU A 63 2.43 3.79 -1.15
C LEU A 63 3.75 4.58 -1.22
N ILE A 64 3.97 5.42 -0.21
CA ILE A 64 5.21 6.15 0.01
C ILE A 64 5.94 5.46 1.14
N LEU A 65 7.16 4.97 0.89
CA LEU A 65 7.88 4.21 1.91
C LEU A 65 8.47 5.10 3.00
N LYS A 66 8.64 6.42 2.78
CA LYS A 66 9.26 7.35 3.74
C LYS A 66 8.55 7.35 5.12
N PRO A 67 9.30 7.28 6.24
CA PRO A 67 10.77 7.21 6.38
C PRO A 67 11.37 5.80 6.38
N TRP A 68 10.60 4.79 6.00
CA TRP A 68 10.94 3.38 6.05
C TRP A 68 11.35 2.82 4.68
N ASP A 69 11.67 1.52 4.64
CA ASP A 69 12.01 0.78 3.43
C ASP A 69 11.06 -0.42 3.20
N ALA A 70 11.21 -1.08 2.04
CA ALA A 70 10.36 -2.23 1.69
C ALA A 70 10.58 -3.45 2.60
N GLY A 71 11.72 -3.56 3.29
CA GLY A 71 12.01 -4.62 4.24
C GLY A 71 11.14 -4.50 5.50
N THR A 72 10.95 -3.27 5.99
CA THR A 72 10.13 -2.98 7.18
C THR A 72 8.62 -3.22 6.98
N LEU A 73 8.13 -3.23 5.74
CA LEU A 73 6.73 -3.61 5.46
C LEU A 73 6.42 -5.06 5.83
N GLY A 74 7.45 -5.90 6.00
CA GLY A 74 7.29 -7.25 6.52
C GLY A 74 6.63 -7.29 7.90
N ASP A 75 6.67 -6.19 8.66
CA ASP A 75 6.04 -6.05 9.98
C ASP A 75 4.54 -5.70 9.88
N ALA A 76 4.06 -5.30 8.69
CA ALA A 76 2.64 -5.04 8.44
C ALA A 76 1.86 -6.36 8.39
N ALA A 77 1.26 -6.75 9.52
CA ALA A 77 0.42 -7.94 9.61
C ALA A 77 -0.62 -7.96 8.47
N GLY A 78 -0.62 -9.03 7.66
CA GLY A 78 -1.54 -9.20 6.52
C GLY A 78 -0.97 -8.83 5.15
N ILE A 79 0.12 -8.04 5.08
CA ILE A 79 0.79 -7.71 3.81
C ILE A 79 2.06 -8.55 3.62
N THR A 80 2.66 -9.04 4.70
CA THR A 80 3.91 -9.82 4.72
C THR A 80 3.93 -11.00 3.75
N SER A 81 2.86 -11.80 3.69
CA SER A 81 2.76 -12.97 2.80
C SER A 81 2.55 -12.58 1.34
N LEU A 82 1.84 -11.48 1.08
CA LEU A 82 1.60 -10.94 -0.26
C LEU A 82 2.90 -10.44 -0.90
N LEU A 83 3.76 -9.77 -0.11
CA LEU A 83 5.06 -9.24 -0.57
C LEU A 83 6.11 -10.31 -0.91
N GLN A 84 5.92 -11.55 -0.46
CA GLN A 84 6.86 -12.64 -0.75
C GLN A 84 6.63 -13.26 -2.13
N SER A 85 5.40 -13.22 -2.64
CA SER A 85 5.00 -13.94 -3.86
C SER A 85 4.59 -13.03 -5.02
N ASN A 86 4.46 -11.72 -4.79
CA ASN A 86 3.94 -10.79 -5.79
C ASN A 86 4.81 -9.53 -5.90
N GLU A 87 4.59 -8.81 -7.00
CA GLU A 87 5.19 -7.52 -7.26
C GLU A 87 4.12 -6.42 -7.24
N PHE A 88 4.47 -5.27 -6.65
CA PHE A 88 3.52 -4.19 -6.46
C PHE A 88 4.08 -2.83 -6.85
N TRP A 89 3.31 -2.03 -7.59
CA TRP A 89 3.63 -0.61 -7.76
C TRP A 89 3.57 0.14 -6.43
N ILE A 90 4.52 1.05 -6.25
CA ILE A 90 4.56 2.04 -5.18
C ILE A 90 4.79 3.43 -5.76
N GLY A 91 4.59 4.45 -4.93
CA GLY A 91 4.47 5.83 -5.34
C GLY A 91 5.78 6.54 -5.64
N LEU A 92 6.80 5.86 -6.18
CA LEU A 92 8.05 6.50 -6.59
C LEU A 92 8.26 6.40 -8.10
N LYS A 93 8.53 7.55 -8.74
CA LYS A 93 8.78 7.66 -10.18
C LYS A 93 10.00 8.54 -10.48
N GLY A 94 10.82 8.07 -11.41
CA GLY A 94 11.96 8.78 -11.96
C GLY A 94 11.54 9.76 -13.04
N THR A 95 12.35 10.80 -13.20
CA THR A 95 12.23 11.81 -14.25
C THR A 95 13.39 11.71 -15.24
N TYR A 96 13.25 12.33 -16.41
CA TYR A 96 14.32 12.40 -17.42
C TYR A 96 15.64 12.99 -16.90
N ASN A 97 15.57 13.82 -15.85
CA ASN A 97 16.72 14.49 -15.23
C ASN A 97 17.32 13.69 -14.06
N TRP A 98 17.09 12.37 -14.00
CA TRP A 98 17.63 11.46 -12.96
C TRP A 98 17.14 11.70 -11.53
N PHE A 99 16.24 12.66 -11.32
CA PHE A 99 15.57 12.86 -10.04
C PHE A 99 14.40 11.90 -9.88
N TRP A 100 14.18 11.45 -8.65
CA TRP A 100 13.09 10.56 -8.26
C TRP A 100 12.16 11.29 -7.30
N TYR A 101 10.86 11.22 -7.55
CA TYR A 101 9.85 11.88 -6.73
C TYR A 101 8.82 10.89 -6.25
N TRP A 102 8.40 11.10 -5.02
CA TRP A 102 7.21 10.47 -4.49
C TRP A 102 5.97 11.11 -5.09
N VAL A 103 4.84 10.40 -5.08
CA VAL A 103 3.54 10.91 -5.56
C VAL A 103 3.03 12.12 -4.78
N ASP A 104 3.55 12.38 -3.58
CA ASP A 104 3.30 13.61 -2.80
C ASP A 104 4.15 14.81 -3.25
N GLY A 105 4.98 14.64 -4.28
CA GLY A 105 5.89 15.65 -4.82
C GLY A 105 7.22 15.78 -4.07
N SER A 106 7.43 15.04 -2.98
CA SER A 106 8.69 15.09 -2.24
C SER A 106 9.82 14.38 -2.99
N LEU A 107 11.02 14.95 -2.94
CA LEU A 107 12.22 14.37 -3.55
C LEU A 107 12.64 13.11 -2.77
N TYR A 108 12.98 12.05 -3.50
CA TYR A 108 13.61 10.87 -2.93
C TYR A 108 15.03 11.19 -2.48
N ALA A 109 15.24 11.19 -1.16
CA ALA A 109 16.53 11.48 -0.54
C ALA A 109 17.45 10.24 -0.41
N GLY A 110 17.14 9.14 -1.10
CA GLY A 110 17.95 7.93 -1.03
C GLY A 110 19.32 8.14 -1.65
N THR A 111 20.36 7.63 -0.99
CA THR A 111 21.76 7.76 -1.43
C THR A 111 22.09 6.90 -2.65
N GLN A 112 21.26 5.91 -2.96
CA GLN A 112 21.45 5.00 -4.08
C GLN A 112 20.25 5.05 -5.03
N LYS A 113 20.55 5.04 -6.33
CA LYS A 113 19.55 4.83 -7.38
C LYS A 113 19.00 3.42 -7.23
N PRO A 114 17.67 3.21 -7.19
CA PRO A 114 17.11 1.87 -7.14
C PRO A 114 17.59 1.01 -8.32
N GLU A 115 17.73 -0.29 -8.15
CA GLU A 115 18.16 -1.21 -9.22
C GLU A 115 17.04 -1.46 -10.24
N GLY A 116 17.35 -1.88 -11.48
CA GLY A 116 16.35 -2.28 -12.49
C GLY A 116 16.34 -1.44 -13.77
N ASP A 117 15.32 -1.64 -14.60
CA ASP A 117 15.10 -0.95 -15.88
C ASP A 117 13.79 -0.17 -15.83
N GLY A 118 13.75 1.05 -16.37
CA GLY A 118 12.58 1.94 -16.34
C GLY A 118 12.54 2.97 -15.20
N GLU A 119 11.44 3.71 -15.17
CA GLU A 119 11.24 4.92 -14.36
C GLU A 119 10.23 4.73 -13.22
N CYS A 120 9.54 3.58 -13.10
CA CYS A 120 8.56 3.35 -12.05
C CYS A 120 9.07 2.35 -11.03
N LEU A 121 8.84 2.60 -9.74
CA LEU A 121 9.33 1.73 -8.67
C LEU A 121 8.27 0.71 -8.25
N LYS A 122 8.69 -0.55 -8.12
CA LYS A 122 7.91 -1.64 -7.57
C LYS A 122 8.58 -2.23 -6.33
N ILE A 123 7.80 -2.87 -5.48
CA ILE A 123 8.28 -3.80 -4.47
C ILE A 123 8.29 -5.20 -5.07
N SER A 124 9.39 -5.93 -4.89
CA SER A 124 9.56 -7.33 -5.29
C SER A 124 10.39 -8.05 -4.23
N GLN A 125 9.85 -9.12 -3.63
CA GLN A 125 10.53 -9.90 -2.59
C GLN A 125 11.09 -9.05 -1.43
N ARG A 126 10.30 -8.09 -0.92
CA ARG A 126 10.69 -7.14 0.15
C ARG A 126 11.83 -6.17 -0.21
N THR A 127 12.22 -6.11 -1.48
CA THR A 127 13.17 -5.14 -2.02
C THR A 127 12.47 -4.18 -2.97
N THR A 128 13.11 -3.08 -3.35
CA THR A 128 12.59 -2.18 -4.38
C THR A 128 13.36 -2.34 -5.67
N LYS A 129 12.64 -2.35 -6.80
CA LYS A 129 13.21 -2.42 -8.15
C LYS A 129 12.49 -1.49 -9.09
N ARG A 130 13.21 -0.99 -10.09
CA ARG A 130 12.68 -0.22 -11.21
C ARG A 130 12.08 -1.17 -12.24
N GLU A 131 10.99 -0.72 -12.83
CA GLU A 131 10.28 -1.42 -13.88
C GLU A 131 9.67 -0.41 -14.86
N ARG A 132 9.40 -0.85 -16.09
CA ARG A 132 8.73 -0.04 -17.10
C ARG A 132 7.31 0.29 -16.65
N CYS A 133 6.96 1.57 -16.64
CA CYS A 133 5.68 2.07 -16.12
C CYS A 133 4.44 1.47 -16.80
N SER A 134 4.57 0.95 -18.04
CA SER A 134 3.50 0.29 -18.79
C SER A 134 3.24 -1.16 -18.38
N MET A 135 4.09 -1.76 -17.54
CA MET A 135 3.87 -3.11 -17.03
C MET A 135 2.63 -3.13 -16.12
N HIS A 136 1.90 -4.23 -16.17
CA HIS A 136 0.67 -4.39 -15.39
C HIS A 136 0.98 -5.16 -14.13
N LEU A 137 1.03 -4.44 -13.00
CA LEU A 137 1.27 -5.02 -11.68
C LEU A 137 0.10 -4.68 -10.77
N ARG A 138 -0.05 -5.46 -9.70
CA ARG A 138 -0.85 -5.02 -8.55
C ARG A 138 -0.19 -3.79 -7.93
N TYR A 139 -0.91 -3.09 -7.06
CA TYR A 139 -0.42 -1.85 -6.48
C TYR A 139 -0.88 -1.70 -5.04
N VAL A 140 -0.12 -0.93 -4.26
CA VAL A 140 -0.46 -0.64 -2.88
C VAL A 140 -0.82 0.84 -2.77
N CYS A 141 -2.03 1.11 -2.30
CA CYS A 141 -2.47 2.44 -1.93
C CYS A 141 -2.22 2.68 -0.43
N GLU A 142 -1.97 3.93 -0.06
CA GLU A 142 -1.85 4.40 1.30
C GLU A 142 -2.75 5.62 1.57
N LYS A 143 -3.19 5.75 2.82
CA LYS A 143 -3.69 7.00 3.39
C LYS A 143 -3.38 7.06 4.88
N ALA A 144 -3.49 8.23 5.48
CA ALA A 144 -3.26 8.38 6.93
C ALA A 144 -4.28 7.56 7.72
N ALA A 145 -3.83 6.88 8.77
CA ALA A 145 -4.72 6.34 9.78
C ALA A 145 -5.37 7.48 10.56
N SER A 146 -6.60 7.26 10.98
CA SER A 146 -7.39 8.27 11.69
C SER A 146 -7.46 7.98 13.18
N SER A 147 -7.86 8.98 13.97
CA SER A 147 -8.07 8.82 15.42
C SER A 147 -9.44 8.20 15.77
N TRP A 148 -10.33 8.04 14.79
CA TRP A 148 -11.70 7.56 14.96
C TRP A 148 -12.05 6.55 13.87
N PRO A 149 -12.96 5.59 14.09
CA PRO A 149 -13.41 4.69 13.03
C PRO A 149 -13.85 5.49 11.79
N ILE A 150 -13.37 5.10 10.61
CA ILE A 150 -13.80 5.69 9.34
C ILE A 150 -14.81 4.71 8.74
N ASP A 151 -16.08 5.15 8.70
CA ASP A 151 -17.20 4.44 8.08
C ASP A 151 -17.02 4.30 6.56
#